data_AF-A0A1S6HGY1-F1
#
_entry.id   AF-A0A1S6HGY1-F1
#
_cell.length_a   1.000
_cell.length_b   1.000
_cell.length_c   1.000
_cell.angle_alpha   90.00
_cell.angle_beta   90.00
_cell.angle_gamma   90.00
#
_symmetry.space_group_name_H-M   'P 1'
#
loop_
_entity.id
_entity.type
_entity.pdbx_description
1 polymer ?
#
loop_
_entity_poly.entity_id
_entity_poly.type
_entity_poly.pdbx_seq_one_letter_code
_entity_poly.pdbx_strand_id
1 'polypeptide(L)'
;MAEDTTKKGKKKWYQIQSPDFISKNTLGETTSIDPKNLINKHLSKGLSEVTGDPKMQNAKITFAINNVIDNRCLTIVSGYELVSSYLRRAVKVGKDRIDDSFITETKDKVRIRIKPFIVTKFKCNNSIKRSIRETAREILIKEAAAYDYNQFLTEVIFHKIQSQIKERVTKVYPVTLAEIRMIVRL
;
A
#
# COMPACT_ATOMS: atom_id res chain seq x y z
N MET A 1 -44.78 -15.67 5.18
CA MET A 1 -44.80 -14.24 4.83
C MET A 1 -43.37 -13.85 4.47
N ALA A 2 -43.05 -13.89 3.18
CA ALA A 2 -41.76 -13.41 2.68
C ALA A 2 -41.91 -11.91 2.42
N GLU A 3 -41.22 -11.07 3.19
CA GLU A 3 -41.15 -9.65 2.90
C GLU A 3 -40.24 -9.43 1.70
N ASP A 4 -40.86 -9.20 0.54
CA ASP A 4 -40.21 -8.75 -0.68
C ASP A 4 -39.75 -7.29 -0.49
N THR A 5 -38.59 -7.07 0.13
CA THR A 5 -38.00 -5.73 0.29
C THR A 5 -37.29 -5.27 -0.98
N THR A 6 -37.99 -5.18 -2.11
CA THR A 6 -37.41 -4.57 -3.32
C THR A 6 -37.94 -3.15 -3.52
N LYS A 7 -37.52 -2.20 -2.66
CA LYS A 7 -37.62 -0.77 -3.00
C LYS A 7 -36.61 -0.48 -4.13
N LYS A 8 -37.03 -0.65 -5.39
CA LYS A 8 -36.26 -0.21 -6.58
C LYS A 8 -36.25 1.32 -6.66
N GLY A 9 -35.43 1.96 -5.84
CA GLY A 9 -35.09 3.37 -6.00
C GLY A 9 -34.24 3.60 -7.25
N LYS A 10 -34.33 4.81 -7.84
CA LYS A 10 -33.48 5.19 -8.97
C LYS A 10 -32.01 5.22 -8.51
N LYS A 11 -31.17 4.52 -9.25
CA LYS A 11 -29.72 4.49 -9.08
C LYS A 11 -29.13 5.88 -9.35
N LYS A 12 -28.33 6.40 -8.41
CA LYS A 12 -27.57 7.65 -8.57
C LYS A 12 -26.10 7.35 -8.82
N TRP A 13 -25.47 8.19 -9.63
CA TRP A 13 -24.03 8.15 -9.89
C TRP A 13 -23.28 8.96 -8.85
N TYR A 14 -22.18 8.40 -8.35
CA TYR A 14 -21.31 8.99 -7.34
C TYR A 14 -19.88 8.98 -7.85
N GLN A 15 -19.18 10.10 -7.71
CA GLN A 15 -17.79 10.23 -8.13
C GLN A 15 -16.86 9.91 -6.97
N ILE A 16 -15.93 9.00 -7.17
CA ILE A 16 -14.93 8.62 -6.17
C ILE A 16 -13.73 9.55 -6.29
N GLN A 17 -13.51 10.36 -5.26
CA GLN A 17 -12.40 11.30 -5.22
C GLN A 17 -11.20 10.69 -4.51
N SER A 18 -10.01 10.94 -5.06
CA SER A 18 -8.75 10.59 -4.42
C SER A 18 -8.47 11.51 -3.22
N PRO A 19 -7.74 11.03 -2.19
CA PRO A 19 -7.31 11.85 -1.06
C PRO A 19 -6.32 12.93 -1.49
N ASP A 20 -6.36 14.07 -0.80
CA ASP A 20 -5.59 15.28 -1.15
C ASP A 20 -4.08 15.08 -1.25
N PHE A 21 -3.51 14.15 -0.48
CA PHE A 21 -2.06 13.94 -0.43
C PHE A 21 -1.48 13.16 -1.63
N ILE A 22 -2.32 12.50 -2.44
CA ILE A 22 -1.87 11.77 -3.64
C ILE A 22 -2.16 12.62 -4.88
N SER A 23 -3.44 12.90 -5.11
CA SER A 23 -3.91 13.76 -6.18
C SER A 23 -5.39 14.08 -5.94
N LYS A 24 -5.86 15.24 -6.41
CA LYS A 24 -7.29 15.63 -6.36
C LYS A 24 -8.11 15.08 -7.53
N ASN A 25 -7.66 13.96 -8.12
CA ASN A 25 -8.26 13.40 -9.31
C ASN A 25 -9.47 12.53 -8.98
N THR A 26 -10.41 12.45 -9.92
CA THR A 26 -11.52 11.49 -9.86
C THR A 26 -11.00 10.10 -10.23
N LEU A 27 -11.06 9.16 -9.29
CA LEU A 27 -10.57 7.78 -9.47
C LEU A 27 -11.53 6.93 -10.33
N GLY A 28 -12.81 7.29 -10.33
CA GLY A 28 -13.86 6.62 -11.08
C GLY A 28 -15.24 6.99 -10.56
N GLU A 29 -16.24 6.29 -11.08
CA GLU A 29 -17.64 6.50 -10.72
C GLU A 29 -18.25 5.19 -10.23
N THR A 30 -19.20 5.30 -9.30
CA THR A 30 -19.94 4.16 -8.78
C THR A 30 -21.42 4.50 -8.69
N THR A 31 -22.26 3.49 -8.77
CA THR A 31 -23.71 3.66 -8.75
C THR A 31 -24.28 3.02 -7.49
N SER A 32 -25.12 3.75 -6.77
CA SER A 32 -25.85 3.20 -5.62
C SER A 32 -27.26 3.78 -5.51
N ILE A 33 -28.15 3.02 -4.89
CA ILE A 33 -29.50 3.48 -4.52
C ILE A 33 -29.39 4.31 -3.24
N ASP A 34 -28.75 3.76 -2.22
CA ASP A 34 -28.48 4.45 -0.96
C ASP A 34 -26.98 4.79 -0.80
N PRO A 35 -26.64 6.00 -0.33
CA PRO A 35 -25.25 6.41 -0.12
C PRO A 35 -24.58 5.61 1.00
N LYS A 36 -25.35 5.10 1.98
CA LYS A 36 -24.84 4.27 3.09
C LYS A 36 -24.17 2.99 2.60
N ASN A 37 -24.65 2.42 1.49
CA ASN A 37 -24.09 1.20 0.90
C ASN A 37 -22.73 1.42 0.23
N LEU A 38 -22.28 2.67 0.08
CA LEU A 38 -20.97 2.99 -0.51
C LEU A 38 -19.87 3.07 0.54
N ILE A 39 -20.22 3.33 1.79
CA ILE A 39 -19.26 3.38 2.91
C ILE A 39 -18.59 2.00 3.06
N ASN A 40 -17.28 1.99 3.30
CA ASN A 40 -16.45 0.78 3.40
C ASN A 40 -16.29 -0.04 2.11
N LYS A 41 -16.73 0.45 0.96
CA LYS A 41 -16.33 -0.16 -0.31
C LYS A 41 -14.89 0.18 -0.64
N HIS A 42 -14.18 -0.82 -1.15
CA HIS A 42 -12.78 -0.70 -1.55
C HIS A 42 -12.67 -0.57 -3.07
N LEU A 43 -11.82 0.34 -3.52
CA LEU A 43 -11.44 0.52 -4.92
C LEU A 43 -9.92 0.39 -5.02
N SER A 44 -9.44 -0.52 -5.87
CA SER A 44 -8.02 -0.66 -6.15
C SER A 44 -7.69 -0.07 -7.51
N LYS A 45 -6.68 0.82 -7.57
CA LYS A 45 -6.22 1.49 -8.79
C LYS A 45 -4.71 1.44 -8.91
N GLY A 46 -4.20 1.43 -10.14
CA GLY A 46 -2.77 1.50 -10.43
C GLY A 46 -2.22 2.87 -10.05
N LEU A 47 -1.06 2.93 -9.41
CA LEU A 47 -0.51 4.19 -8.92
C LEU A 47 -0.20 5.16 -10.06
N SER A 48 0.29 4.66 -11.19
CA SER A 48 0.54 5.46 -12.40
C SER A 48 -0.72 6.14 -12.95
N GLU A 49 -1.90 5.54 -12.80
CA GLU A 49 -3.17 6.17 -13.21
C GLU A 49 -3.54 7.34 -12.29
N VAL A 50 -3.18 7.25 -11.01
CA VAL A 50 -3.56 8.22 -9.99
C VAL A 50 -2.65 9.45 -9.99
N THR A 51 -1.33 9.24 -10.13
CA THR A 51 -0.32 10.31 -10.13
C THR A 51 0.01 10.83 -11.53
N GLY A 52 -0.25 10.05 -12.58
CA GLY A 52 0.17 10.37 -13.95
C GLY A 52 1.64 10.03 -14.24
N ASP A 53 2.37 9.46 -13.27
CA ASP A 53 3.78 9.11 -13.44
C ASP A 53 3.95 7.66 -13.96
N PRO A 54 4.53 7.46 -15.16
CA PRO A 54 4.68 6.11 -15.74
C PRO A 54 5.69 5.23 -15.00
N LYS A 55 6.60 5.83 -14.22
CA LYS A 55 7.58 5.10 -13.40
C LYS A 55 6.93 4.27 -12.30
N MET A 56 5.76 4.71 -11.81
CA MET A 56 5.07 4.11 -10.67
C MET A 56 4.08 2.99 -11.07
N GLN A 57 4.15 2.48 -12.30
CA GLN A 57 3.25 1.42 -12.80
C GLN A 57 3.30 0.10 -12.00
N ASN A 58 4.36 -0.13 -11.24
CA ASN A 58 4.58 -1.39 -10.51
C ASN A 58 3.82 -1.45 -9.17
N ALA A 59 3.07 -0.41 -8.82
CA ALA A 59 2.33 -0.31 -7.57
C ALA A 59 0.82 -0.11 -7.81
N LYS A 60 0.02 -0.60 -6.87
CA LYS A 60 -1.42 -0.42 -6.76
C LYS A 60 -1.73 0.16 -5.38
N ILE A 61 -2.73 1.03 -5.34
CA ILE A 61 -3.26 1.60 -4.09
C ILE A 61 -4.72 1.17 -3.95
N THR A 62 -5.09 0.80 -2.74
CA THR A 62 -6.47 0.48 -2.36
C THR A 62 -7.04 1.62 -1.54
N PHE A 63 -8.11 2.21 -2.05
CA PHE A 63 -8.90 3.26 -1.42
C PHE A 63 -10.11 2.65 -0.74
N ALA A 64 -10.51 3.16 0.41
CA ALA A 64 -11.78 2.85 1.07
C ALA A 64 -12.63 4.12 1.13
N ILE A 65 -13.91 4.02 0.82
CA ILE A 65 -14.84 5.16 0.93
C ILE A 65 -15.20 5.36 2.40
N ASN A 66 -14.90 6.55 2.92
CA ASN A 66 -15.19 6.93 4.31
C ASN A 66 -16.50 7.71 4.41
N ASN A 67 -16.73 8.67 3.52
CA ASN A 67 -17.92 9.53 3.56
C ASN A 67 -18.41 9.89 2.15
N VAL A 68 -19.68 10.29 2.04
CA VAL A 68 -20.31 10.73 0.80
C VAL A 68 -20.94 12.10 1.02
N ILE A 69 -20.51 13.11 0.26
CA ILE A 69 -21.00 14.50 0.33
C ILE A 69 -21.46 14.91 -1.08
N ASP A 70 -22.72 15.28 -1.25
CA ASP A 70 -23.28 15.84 -2.50
C ASP A 70 -22.89 15.06 -3.77
N ASN A 71 -22.99 13.72 -3.70
CA ASN A 71 -22.61 12.74 -4.73
C ASN A 71 -21.10 12.50 -4.93
N ARG A 72 -20.23 13.07 -4.10
CA ARG A 72 -18.79 12.78 -4.08
C ARG A 72 -18.46 11.84 -2.93
N CYS A 73 -17.79 10.75 -3.23
CA CYS A 73 -17.26 9.81 -2.25
C CYS A 73 -15.85 10.23 -1.86
N LEU A 74 -15.68 10.65 -0.60
CA LEU A 74 -14.39 10.89 0.01
C LEU A 74 -13.75 9.56 0.39
N THR A 75 -12.50 9.37 -0.02
CA THR A 75 -11.76 8.14 0.24
C THR A 75 -10.61 8.34 1.22
N ILE A 76 -10.22 7.24 1.85
CA ILE A 76 -9.00 7.09 2.64
C ILE A 76 -8.16 5.97 2.02
N VAL A 77 -6.84 6.03 2.16
CA VAL A 77 -5.98 4.94 1.69
C VAL A 77 -6.02 3.79 2.69
N SER A 78 -6.53 2.64 2.24
CA SER A 78 -6.60 1.41 3.04
C SER A 78 -5.36 0.53 2.87
N GLY A 79 -4.65 0.65 1.74
CA GLY A 79 -3.46 -0.14 1.52
C GLY A 79 -2.68 0.22 0.26
N TYR A 80 -1.48 -0.34 0.20
CA TYR A 80 -0.53 -0.23 -0.89
C TYR A 80 -0.02 -1.64 -1.22
N GLU A 81 0.10 -1.98 -2.50
CA GLU A 81 0.59 -3.28 -2.94
C GLU A 81 1.42 -3.17 -4.22
N LEU A 82 2.53 -3.90 -4.29
CA LEU A 82 3.28 -4.09 -5.53
C LEU A 82 2.61 -5.14 -6.43
N VAL A 83 2.58 -4.87 -7.73
CA VAL A 83 2.01 -5.79 -8.71
C VAL A 83 2.79 -7.11 -8.73
N SER A 84 2.07 -8.23 -8.73
CA SER A 84 2.65 -9.58 -8.72
C SER A 84 3.61 -9.85 -9.90
N SER A 85 3.36 -9.25 -11.07
CA SER A 85 4.25 -9.34 -12.23
C SER A 85 5.61 -8.71 -11.97
N TYR A 86 5.67 -7.58 -11.24
CA TYR A 86 6.91 -6.95 -10.82
C TYR A 86 7.66 -7.83 -9.82
N LEU A 87 6.98 -8.35 -8.79
CA LEU A 87 7.58 -9.24 -7.79
C LEU A 87 8.21 -10.48 -8.43
N ARG A 88 7.54 -11.08 -9.40
CA ARG A 88 8.05 -12.26 -10.13
C ARG A 88 9.32 -11.93 -10.94
N ARG A 89 9.39 -10.75 -11.57
CA ARG A 89 10.58 -10.32 -12.33
C ARG A 89 11.76 -9.95 -11.43
N ALA A 90 11.48 -9.46 -10.23
CA ALA A 90 12.52 -9.05 -9.28
C ALA A 90 13.30 -10.24 -8.72
N VAL A 91 12.64 -11.37 -8.46
CA VAL A 91 13.28 -12.59 -7.96
C VAL A 91 13.91 -13.34 -9.14
N LYS A 92 15.24 -13.46 -9.13
CA LYS A 92 15.99 -14.23 -10.14
C LYS A 92 16.60 -15.49 -9.53
N VAL A 93 16.86 -16.47 -10.37
CA VAL A 93 17.59 -17.69 -10.01
C VAL A 93 18.98 -17.33 -9.46
N GLY A 94 19.44 -18.05 -8.43
CA GLY A 94 20.74 -17.81 -7.79
C GLY A 94 20.74 -16.69 -6.75
N LYS A 95 19.60 -16.06 -6.49
CA LYS A 95 19.40 -15.04 -5.46
C LYS A 95 18.40 -15.54 -4.42
N ASP A 96 18.52 -15.05 -3.19
CA ASP A 96 17.55 -15.32 -2.16
C ASP A 96 16.53 -14.19 -2.05
N ARG A 97 15.28 -14.59 -1.86
CA ARG A 97 14.17 -13.73 -1.49
C ARG A 97 14.02 -13.75 0.02
N ILE A 98 13.96 -12.56 0.62
CA ILE A 98 13.76 -12.37 2.05
C ILE A 98 12.49 -11.55 2.22
N ASP A 99 11.48 -12.14 2.86
CA ASP A 99 10.25 -11.46 3.25
C ASP A 99 10.15 -11.39 4.76
N ASP A 100 9.42 -10.38 5.24
CA ASP A 100 8.96 -10.31 6.62
C ASP A 100 7.51 -9.81 6.64
N SER A 101 6.83 -9.96 7.78
CA SER A 101 5.50 -9.44 8.00
C SER A 101 5.32 -9.14 9.47
N PHE A 102 5.16 -7.87 9.82
CA PHE A 102 4.95 -7.44 11.20
C PHE A 102 3.94 -6.31 11.25
N ILE A 103 3.41 -6.09 12.46
CA ILE A 103 2.46 -5.03 12.76
C ILE A 103 3.23 -3.93 13.47
N THR A 104 3.02 -2.69 13.07
CA THR A 104 3.53 -1.50 13.74
C THR A 104 2.43 -0.46 13.84
N GLU A 105 2.65 0.54 14.67
CA GLU A 105 1.76 1.68 14.83
C GLU A 105 2.47 2.92 14.32
N THR A 106 1.75 3.77 13.60
CA THR A 106 2.24 5.07 13.15
C THR A 106 2.05 6.14 14.22
N LYS A 107 2.61 7.33 14.01
CA LYS A 107 2.50 8.45 14.96
C LYS A 107 1.05 8.83 15.30
N ASP A 108 0.15 8.70 14.33
CA ASP A 108 -1.30 8.95 14.44
C ASP A 108 -2.10 7.76 15.01
N LYS A 109 -1.43 6.78 15.63
CA LYS A 109 -2.02 5.59 16.27
C LYS A 109 -2.76 4.66 15.30
N VAL A 110 -2.42 4.71 14.02
CA VAL A 110 -2.96 3.78 13.02
C VAL A 110 -2.13 2.51 13.02
N ARG A 111 -2.80 1.37 13.27
CA ARG A 111 -2.15 0.05 13.22
C ARG A 111 -2.02 -0.38 11.77
N ILE A 112 -0.79 -0.68 11.35
CA ILE A 112 -0.48 -1.08 9.99
C ILE A 112 0.31 -2.38 9.97
N ARG A 113 0.02 -3.23 8.99
CA ARG A 113 0.83 -4.40 8.67
C ARG A 113 1.73 -4.09 7.48
N ILE A 114 3.04 -4.19 7.68
CA ILE A 114 4.04 -3.94 6.64
C ILE A 114 4.67 -5.28 6.24
N LYS A 115 4.78 -5.50 4.93
CA LYS A 115 5.48 -6.65 4.36
C LYS A 115 6.64 -6.17 3.50
N PRO A 116 7.86 -6.04 4.04
CA PRO A 116 9.04 -5.76 3.24
C PRO A 116 9.42 -6.96 2.37
N PHE A 117 10.07 -6.67 1.24
CA PHE A 117 10.55 -7.61 0.25
C PHE A 117 11.97 -7.22 -0.16
N ILE A 118 12.93 -8.08 0.13
CA ILE A 118 14.35 -7.84 -0.13
C ILE A 118 14.89 -8.99 -0.98
N VAL A 119 15.71 -8.65 -1.99
CA VAL A 119 16.38 -9.63 -2.85
C VAL A 119 17.89 -9.44 -2.75
N THR A 120 18.60 -10.48 -2.36
CA THR A 120 20.05 -10.47 -2.21
C THR A 120 20.76 -10.48 -3.57
N LYS A 121 22.05 -10.13 -3.62
CA LYS A 121 22.84 -10.25 -4.86
C LYS A 121 23.23 -11.70 -5.16
N PHE A 122 23.47 -12.50 -4.11
CA PHE A 122 23.86 -13.90 -4.17
C PHE A 122 23.12 -14.72 -3.11
N LYS A 123 23.23 -16.05 -3.16
CA LYS A 123 22.72 -16.93 -2.09
C LYS A 123 23.41 -16.63 -0.75
N CYS A 124 22.63 -16.66 0.32
CA CYS A 124 23.04 -16.31 1.67
C CYS A 124 22.60 -17.37 2.69
N ASN A 125 23.36 -17.48 3.77
CA ASN A 125 23.05 -18.39 4.87
C ASN A 125 21.85 -17.90 5.67
N ASN A 126 21.19 -18.83 6.38
CA ASN A 126 20.00 -18.52 7.18
C ASN A 126 20.26 -17.47 8.29
N SER A 127 21.47 -17.45 8.87
CA SER A 127 21.89 -16.44 9.85
C SER A 127 21.90 -15.03 9.25
N ILE A 128 22.45 -14.88 8.04
CA ILE A 128 22.47 -13.62 7.30
C ILE A 128 21.04 -13.20 6.93
N LYS A 129 20.21 -14.14 6.45
CA LYS A 129 18.79 -13.87 6.16
C LYS A 129 18.03 -13.37 7.39
N ARG A 130 18.37 -13.87 8.59
CA ARG A 130 17.79 -13.40 9.85
C ARG A 130 18.24 -11.98 10.18
N SER A 131 19.55 -11.72 10.13
CA SER A 131 20.11 -10.40 10.41
C SER A 131 19.56 -9.31 9.46
N ILE A 132 19.39 -9.62 8.17
CA ILE A 132 18.77 -8.72 7.19
C ILE A 132 17.32 -8.39 7.59
N ARG A 133 16.52 -9.38 8.02
CA ARG A 133 15.13 -9.17 8.44
C ARG A 133 15.05 -8.29 9.68
N GLU A 134 15.87 -8.57 10.68
CA GLU A 134 15.93 -7.80 11.93
C GLU A 134 16.31 -6.33 11.64
N THR A 135 17.36 -6.12 10.84
CA THR A 135 17.82 -4.77 10.45
C THR A 135 16.73 -4.00 9.70
N ALA A 136 16.06 -4.64 8.73
CA ALA A 136 15.00 -3.98 7.96
C ALA A 136 13.78 -3.65 8.84
N ARG A 137 13.42 -4.56 9.75
CA ARG A 137 12.31 -4.38 10.69
C ARG A 137 12.57 -3.21 11.64
N GLU A 138 13.77 -3.10 12.21
CA GLU A 138 14.14 -1.99 13.10
C GLU A 138 13.99 -0.63 12.41
N ILE A 139 14.45 -0.50 11.17
CA ILE A 139 14.33 0.74 10.39
C ILE A 139 12.86 1.06 10.15
N LEU A 140 12.07 0.09 9.69
CA LEU A 140 10.66 0.30 9.39
C LEU A 140 9.83 0.66 10.63
N ILE A 141 10.11 0.07 11.79
CA ILE A 141 9.46 0.44 13.05
C ILE A 141 9.81 1.88 13.43
N LYS A 142 11.08 2.26 13.29
CA LYS A 142 11.54 3.62 13.59
C LYS A 142 10.89 4.66 12.68
N GLU A 143 10.87 4.42 11.37
CA GLU A 143 10.26 5.34 10.39
C GLU A 143 8.73 5.39 10.56
N ALA A 144 8.08 4.25 10.83
CA ALA A 144 6.63 4.24 11.08
C ALA A 144 6.26 5.07 12.32
N ALA A 145 7.05 5.01 13.40
CA ALA A 145 6.81 5.80 14.60
C ALA A 145 7.08 7.31 14.40
N ALA A 146 7.90 7.68 13.41
CA ALA A 146 8.27 9.08 13.15
C ALA A 146 7.21 9.83 12.32
N TYR A 147 6.51 9.14 11.42
CA TYR A 147 5.57 9.74 10.47
C TYR A 147 4.11 9.41 10.77
N ASP A 148 3.21 10.30 10.35
CA ASP A 148 1.79 10.01 10.25
C ASP A 148 1.54 9.03 9.08
N TYR A 149 0.45 8.27 9.11
CA TYR A 149 0.18 7.23 8.10
C TYR A 149 0.23 7.75 6.64
N ASN A 150 -0.35 8.92 6.36
CA ASN A 150 -0.34 9.49 5.02
C ASN A 150 1.07 9.90 4.58
N GLN A 151 1.86 10.48 5.48
CA GLN A 151 3.25 10.86 5.22
C GLN A 151 4.11 9.62 4.99
N PHE A 152 3.94 8.59 5.82
CA PHE A 152 4.62 7.31 5.67
C PHE A 152 4.34 6.70 4.30
N LEU A 153 3.08 6.66 3.85
CA LEU A 153 2.72 6.17 2.51
C LEU A 153 3.38 6.98 1.40
N THR A 154 3.42 8.31 1.50
CA THR A 154 4.09 9.17 0.53
C THR A 154 5.58 8.85 0.44
N GLU A 155 6.26 8.69 1.57
CA GLU A 155 7.68 8.33 1.63
C GLU A 155 7.97 6.93 1.04
N VAL A 156 7.02 5.99 1.20
CA VAL A 156 7.06 4.68 0.55
C VAL A 156 6.85 4.77 -0.96
N ILE A 157 5.89 5.57 -1.42
CA ILE A 157 5.60 5.79 -2.84
C ILE A 157 6.83 6.39 -3.56
N PHE A 158 7.55 7.30 -2.91
CA PHE A 158 8.77 7.91 -3.43
C PHE A 158 10.05 7.08 -3.19
N HIS A 159 9.94 5.86 -2.66
CA HIS A 159 11.06 4.94 -2.41
C HIS A 159 12.16 5.46 -1.48
N LYS A 160 11.88 6.44 -0.62
CA LYS A 160 12.88 7.01 0.29
C LYS A 160 13.24 6.05 1.42
N ILE A 161 12.23 5.47 2.08
CA ILE A 161 12.41 4.47 3.13
C ILE A 161 13.13 3.22 2.58
N GLN A 162 12.74 2.77 1.39
CA GLN A 162 13.36 1.66 0.68
C GLN A 162 14.86 1.89 0.42
N SER A 163 15.23 3.11 0.03
CA SER A 163 16.62 3.48 -0.23
C SER A 163 17.45 3.43 1.06
N GLN A 164 16.92 3.92 2.17
CA GLN A 164 17.58 3.85 3.48
C GLN A 164 17.75 2.40 3.96
N ILE A 165 16.71 1.56 3.79
CA ILE A 165 16.79 0.13 4.12
C ILE A 165 17.89 -0.53 3.28
N LYS A 166 17.93 -0.26 1.97
CA LYS A 166 18.94 -0.81 1.08
C LYS A 166 20.35 -0.44 1.52
N GLU A 167 20.60 0.82 1.84
CA GLU A 167 21.91 1.30 2.28
C GLU A 167 22.38 0.58 3.55
N ARG A 168 21.51 0.51 4.57
CA ARG A 168 21.86 -0.09 5.86
C ARG A 168 22.01 -1.62 5.78
N VAL A 169 21.13 -2.29 5.03
CA VAL A 169 21.20 -3.75 4.81
C VAL A 169 22.43 -4.12 3.97
N THR A 170 22.85 -3.29 3.02
CA THR A 170 24.04 -3.54 2.20
C THR A 170 25.31 -3.67 3.03
N LYS A 171 25.37 -3.02 4.20
CA LYS A 171 26.50 -3.16 5.16
C LYS A 171 26.59 -4.56 5.77
N VAL A 172 25.47 -5.27 5.88
CA VAL A 172 25.41 -6.66 6.38
C VAL A 172 25.71 -7.64 5.24
N TYR A 173 25.05 -7.45 4.10
CA TYR A 173 25.20 -8.33 2.94
C TYR A 173 24.77 -7.61 1.66
N PRO A 174 25.44 -7.82 0.52
CA PRO A 174 25.08 -7.17 -0.74
C PRO A 174 23.65 -7.52 -1.18
N VAL A 175 22.80 -6.50 -1.27
CA VAL A 175 21.41 -6.61 -1.74
C VAL A 175 21.22 -5.96 -3.11
N THR A 176 20.40 -6.59 -3.95
CA THR A 176 20.03 -6.03 -5.26
C THR A 176 18.92 -5.01 -5.09
N LEU A 177 17.90 -5.38 -4.31
CA LEU A 177 16.63 -4.67 -4.21
C LEU A 177 16.11 -4.74 -2.77
N ALA A 178 15.57 -3.63 -2.27
CA ALA A 178 14.79 -3.57 -1.04
C ALA A 178 13.53 -2.76 -1.35
N GLU A 179 12.37 -3.37 -1.19
CA GLU A 179 11.06 -2.78 -1.51
C GLU A 179 10.05 -3.11 -0.43
N ILE A 180 8.93 -2.38 -0.43
CA ILE A 180 7.78 -2.72 0.41
C ILE A 180 6.74 -3.37 -0.48
N ARG A 181 6.48 -4.66 -0.26
CA ARG A 181 5.53 -5.42 -1.07
C ARG A 181 4.10 -5.02 -0.81
N MET A 182 3.74 -4.83 0.45
CA MET A 182 2.36 -4.60 0.86
C MET A 182 2.30 -3.84 2.18
N ILE A 183 1.40 -2.87 2.24
CA ILE A 183 0.99 -2.18 3.47
C ILE A 183 -0.52 -2.31 3.55
N VAL A 184 -1.01 -2.78 4.69
CA VAL A 184 -2.45 -2.89 4.97
C VAL A 184 -2.73 -2.17 6.27
N ARG A 185 -3.70 -1.25 6.22
CA ARG A 185 -4.30 -0.67 7.43
C ARG A 185 -5.20 -1.72 8.10
N LEU A 186 -4.97 -1.95 9.39
CA LEU A 186 -5.76 -2.89 10.20
C LEU A 186 -7.00 -2.23 10.81
#